data_AF-A0A069DBW3-F1
#
_entry.id   AF-A0A069DBW3-F1
#
_cell.length_a   1.000
_cell.length_b   1.000
_cell.length_c   1.000
_cell.angle_alpha   90.00
_cell.angle_beta   90.00
_cell.angle_gamma   90.00
#
_symmetry.space_group_name_H-M   'P 1'
#
loop_
_entity.id
_entity.type
_entity.pdbx_description
1 polymer ?
#
loop_
_entity_poly.entity_id
_entity_poly.type
_entity_poly.pdbx_seq_one_letter_code
_entity_poly.pdbx_strand_id
1 'polypeptide(L)'
;MKVIFRKFKQGGDIIALFPEQGNKKNLMVGSYMRVGQHSDADYIGVIAATTPAKESEYAELLAELKSIGYDDLQITRRCKPKYNN
;
A
#
# COMPACT_ATOMS: atom_id res chain seq x y z
N MET A 1 -2.77 10.70 5.55
CA MET A 1 -2.70 10.06 4.20
C MET A 1 -3.03 8.58 4.31
N LYS A 2 -3.80 7.98 3.40
CA LYS A 2 -4.15 6.56 3.45
C LYS A 2 -3.07 5.67 2.84
N VAL A 3 -2.75 4.60 3.57
CA VAL A 3 -1.84 3.55 3.13
C VAL A 3 -2.50 2.19 3.27
N ILE A 4 -2.26 1.30 2.31
CA ILE A 4 -2.75 -0.08 2.33
C ILE A 4 -1.54 -0.99 2.34
N PHE A 5 -1.33 -1.68 3.45
CA PHE A 5 -0.31 -2.72 3.52
C PHE A 5 -0.84 -4.04 2.98
N ARG A 6 -0.11 -4.61 2.03
CA ARG A 6 -0.41 -5.90 1.43
C ARG A 6 0.82 -6.78 1.41
N LYS A 7 0.60 -8.08 1.44
CA LYS A 7 1.63 -9.13 1.42
C LYS A 7 1.56 -9.86 0.09
N PHE A 8 2.67 -9.98 -0.63
CA PHE A 8 2.72 -10.81 -1.83
C PHE A 8 2.54 -12.28 -1.45
N LYS A 9 1.65 -12.96 -2.17
CA LYS A 9 1.46 -14.41 -2.00
C LYS A 9 2.73 -15.17 -2.37
N GLN A 10 3.46 -14.63 -3.34
CA GLN A 10 4.71 -15.16 -3.85
C GLN A 10 5.85 -14.39 -3.16
N GLY A 11 6.60 -15.04 -2.27
CA GLY A 11 7.71 -14.44 -1.53
C GLY A 11 7.37 -13.90 -0.14
N GLY A 12 6.12 -13.46 0.09
CA GLY A 12 5.72 -12.94 1.40
C GLY A 12 6.15 -11.50 1.67
N ASP A 13 6.67 -10.79 0.66
CA ASP A 13 7.06 -9.40 0.77
C ASP A 13 5.89 -8.48 1.08
N ILE A 14 6.14 -7.46 1.90
CA ILE A 14 5.15 -6.47 2.28
C ILE A 14 5.31 -5.23 1.40
N ILE A 15 4.19 -4.75 0.87
CA ILE A 15 4.10 -3.53 0.07
C ILE A 15 3.11 -2.56 0.70
N ALA A 16 3.49 -1.29 0.75
CA ALA A 16 2.64 -0.16 1.09
C ALA A 16 2.10 0.46 -0.19
N LEU A 17 0.78 0.44 -0.37
CA LEU A 17 0.11 1.08 -1.50
C LEU A 17 -0.52 2.39 -1.06
N PHE A 18 -0.33 3.44 -1.86
CA PHE A 18 -0.88 4.77 -1.63
C PHE A 18 -1.97 5.09 -2.66
N PRO A 19 -3.22 4.64 -2.42
CA PRO A 19 -4.31 4.88 -3.35
C PRO A 19 -4.69 6.36 -3.49
N GLU A 20 -4.29 7.21 -2.54
CA GLU A 20 -4.52 8.66 -2.60
C GLU A 20 -3.49 9.41 -3.44
N GLN A 21 -2.24 8.93 -3.53
CA GLN A 21 -1.25 9.47 -4.47
C GLN A 21 -1.44 8.96 -5.90
N GLY A 22 -2.17 7.86 -6.07
CA GLY A 22 -2.49 7.28 -7.37
C GLY A 22 -3.57 8.04 -8.13
N ASN A 23 -3.49 8.01 -9.47
CA ASN A 23 -4.53 8.56 -10.31
C ASN A 23 -5.69 7.55 -10.43
N LYS A 24 -6.83 7.85 -9.79
CA LYS A 24 -8.03 7.01 -9.81
C LYS A 24 -8.53 6.69 -11.23
N LYS A 25 -8.21 7.54 -12.22
CA LYS A 25 -8.60 7.33 -13.63
C LYS A 25 -7.73 6.31 -14.36
N ASN A 26 -6.47 6.13 -13.95
CA ASN A 26 -5.52 5.22 -14.62
C ASN A 26 -5.23 3.94 -13.82
N LEU A 27 -5.84 3.75 -12.65
CA LEU A 27 -5.58 2.60 -11.75
C LEU A 27 -4.08 2.44 -11.37
N MET A 28 -3.26 3.44 -11.65
CA MET A 28 -1.86 3.49 -11.25
C MET A 28 -1.79 4.10 -9.85
N VAL A 29 -1.24 3.34 -8.91
CA VAL A 29 -1.02 3.80 -7.54
C VAL A 29 0.47 3.86 -7.25
N GLY A 30 0.86 4.83 -6.43
CA GLY A 30 2.19 4.82 -5.83
C GLY A 30 2.32 3.58 -4.95
N SER A 31 3.36 2.79 -5.18
CA SER A 31 3.64 1.57 -4.43
C SER A 31 5.03 1.64 -3.83
N TYR A 32 5.14 1.33 -2.55
CA TYR A 32 6.39 1.39 -1.79
C TYR A 32 6.61 0.07 -1.09
N MET A 33 7.55 -0.71 -1.58
CA MET A 33 7.83 -2.06 -1.06
C MET A 33 8.88 -2.02 0.04
N ARG A 34 10.01 -1.37 -0.25
CA ARG A 34 11.16 -1.17 0.62
C ARG A 34 12.12 -0.18 -0.06
N VAL A 35 13.03 0.43 0.69
CA VAL A 35 14.03 1.40 0.18
C VAL A 35 14.66 0.88 -1.12
N GLY A 36 14.40 1.56 -2.25
CA GLY A 36 15.02 1.28 -3.56
C GLY A 36 14.16 0.58 -4.62
N GLN A 37 12.95 0.09 -4.30
CA GLN A 37 12.04 -0.49 -5.31
C GLN A 37 10.74 0.31 -5.41
N HIS A 38 10.78 1.39 -6.21
CA HIS A 38 9.62 2.19 -6.57
C HIS A 38 9.30 1.90 -8.03
N SER A 39 8.18 1.22 -8.30
CA SER A 39 7.68 0.97 -9.65
C SER A 39 6.21 1.31 -9.74
N ASP A 40 5.79 1.81 -10.89
CA ASP A 40 4.39 1.92 -11.27
C ASP A 40 3.78 0.51 -11.29
N ALA A 41 2.85 0.26 -10.36
CA ALA A 41 2.22 -1.04 -10.24
C ALA A 41 0.73 -0.94 -10.59
N ASP A 42 0.26 -1.86 -11.44
CA ASP A 42 -1.17 -1.99 -11.74
C ASP A 42 -1.91 -2.36 -10.47
N TYR A 43 -2.79 -1.46 -10.00
CA TYR A 43 -3.49 -1.67 -8.74
C TYR A 43 -4.31 -2.96 -8.76
N ILE A 44 -4.94 -3.33 -9.88
CA ILE A 44 -5.79 -4.53 -9.93
C ILE A 44 -4.94 -5.81 -9.86
N GLY A 45 -3.88 -5.88 -10.66
CA GLY A 45 -2.93 -6.99 -10.66
C GLY A 45 -2.26 -7.18 -9.31
N VAL A 46 -1.80 -6.10 -8.68
CA VAL A 46 -1.20 -6.16 -7.34
C VAL A 46 -2.22 -6.60 -6.30
N ILE A 47 -3.44 -6.05 -6.32
CA ILE A 47 -4.50 -6.45 -5.37
C ILE A 47 -4.85 -7.93 -5.52
N ALA A 48 -4.81 -8.50 -6.73
CA ALA A 48 -5.06 -9.92 -6.98
C ALA A 48 -3.90 -10.82 -6.52
N ALA A 49 -2.66 -10.39 -6.79
CA ALA A 49 -1.43 -11.12 -6.44
C ALA A 49 -1.05 -11.02 -4.96
N THR A 50 -1.61 -10.06 -4.23
CA THR A 50 -1.31 -9.80 -2.82
C THR A 50 -2.51 -10.05 -1.91
N THR A 51 -2.25 -10.38 -0.64
CA THR A 51 -3.26 -10.49 0.41
C THR A 51 -3.13 -9.35 1.42
N PRO A 52 -4.16 -9.06 2.23
CA PRO A 52 -4.04 -8.10 3.32
C PRO A 52 -2.90 -8.50 4.28
N ALA A 53 -1.95 -7.60 4.53
CA ALA A 53 -0.89 -7.85 5.50
C ALA A 53 -1.45 -7.80 6.93
N LYS A 54 -0.87 -8.62 7.82
CA LYS A 54 -1.16 -8.56 9.26
C LYS A 54 -0.36 -7.43 9.91
N GLU A 55 -0.84 -6.95 11.04
CA GLU A 55 -0.26 -5.82 11.77
C GLU A 55 1.19 -6.08 12.17
N SER A 56 1.48 -7.30 12.63
CA SER A 56 2.85 -7.73 12.95
C SER A 56 3.78 -7.76 11.74
N GLU A 57 3.26 -7.95 10.53
CA GLU A 57 4.09 -8.10 9.31
C GLU A 57 4.47 -6.73 8.73
N TYR A 58 3.55 -5.76 8.79
CA TYR A 58 3.82 -4.41 8.28
C TYR A 58 4.35 -3.46 9.35
N ALA A 59 4.43 -3.88 10.63
CA ALA A 59 4.92 -3.05 11.73
C ALA A 59 6.32 -2.47 11.45
N GLU A 60 7.22 -3.30 10.90
CA GLU A 60 8.57 -2.87 10.52
C GLU A 60 8.53 -1.82 9.40
N LEU A 61 7.76 -2.07 8.33
CA LEU A 61 7.62 -1.14 7.21
C LEU A 61 6.94 0.18 7.63
N LEU A 62 5.99 0.11 8.57
CA LEU A 62 5.34 1.28 9.14
C LEU A 62 6.33 2.11 9.97
N ALA A 63 7.17 1.45 10.77
CA ALA A 63 8.20 2.14 11.54
C ALA A 63 9.22 2.84 10.63
N GLU A 64 9.62 2.19 9.53
CA GLU A 64 10.46 2.82 8.50
C GLU A 64 9.80 4.05 7.89
N LEU A 65 8.53 3.95 7.47
CA LEU A 65 7.80 5.08 6.90
C LEU A 65 7.72 6.25 7.87
N LYS A 66 7.44 5.98 9.15
CA LYS A 66 7.46 7.00 10.20
C LYS A 66 8.84 7.62 10.35
N SER A 67 9.90 6.80 10.32
CA SER A 67 11.27 7.28 10.39
C SER A 67 11.68 8.16 9.20
N ILE A 68 11.05 7.99 8.03
CA ILE A 68 11.26 8.83 6.84
C ILE A 68 10.51 10.17 6.94
N GLY A 69 9.59 10.33 7.90
CA GLY A 69 8.77 11.54 8.08
C GLY A 69 7.30 11.38 7.69
N TYR A 70 6.83 10.14 7.49
CA TYR A 70 5.40 9.87 7.32
C TYR A 70 4.72 9.58 8.67
N ASP A 71 4.54 10.62 9.48
CA ASP A 71 3.90 10.50 10.81
C ASP A 71 2.37 10.26 10.74
N ASP A 72 1.69 10.80 9.73
CA ASP A 72 0.22 10.81 9.64
C ASP A 72 -0.34 9.79 8.63
N LEU A 73 0.07 8.53 8.79
CA LEU A 73 -0.37 7.41 7.95
C LEU A 73 -1.62 6.71 8.51
N GLN A 74 -2.72 6.76 7.77
CA GLN A 74 -3.93 6.00 8.06
C GLN A 74 -3.87 4.63 7.38
N ILE A 75 -3.69 3.60 8.20
CA ILE A 75 -3.61 2.22 7.74
C ILE A 75 -5.01 1.72 7.43
N THR A 76 -5.26 1.35 6.17
CA THR A 76 -6.55 0.83 5.73
C THR A 76 -6.34 -0.54 5.08
N ARG A 77 -7.20 -1.53 5.41
CA ARG A 77 -7.19 -2.84 4.72
C ARG A 77 -7.98 -2.81 3.41
N ARG A 78 -8.75 -1.75 3.16
CA ARG A 78 -9.62 -1.61 1.99
C ARG A 78 -9.87 -0.12 1.76
N CYS A 79 -9.51 0.39 0.57
CA CYS A 79 -10.11 1.63 0.11
C CYS A 79 -11.55 1.29 -0.26
N LYS A 80 -12.51 1.50 0.64
CA LYS A 80 -13.91 1.57 0.20
C LYS A 80 -13.99 2.86 -0.64
N PRO A 81 -14.28 2.80 -1.96
CA PRO A 81 -14.72 4.01 -2.63
C PRO A 81 -15.95 4.47 -1.85
N LYS A 82 -15.90 5.68 -1.26
CA LYS A 82 -17.12 6.34 -0.80
C LYS A 82 -17.93 6.58 -2.07
N TYR A 83 -18.85 5.67 -2.40
CA TYR A 83 -19.96 6.00 -3.27
C TYR A 83 -20.80 7.01 -2.50
N ASN A 84 -20.75 8.26 -2.95
CA ASN A 84 -21.71 9.27 -2.52
C ASN A 84 -22.79 9.30 -3.60
N ASN A 85 -23.85 8.49 -3.44
CA ASN A 85 -25.15 8.77 -4.01
C ASN A 85 -26.24 8.05 -3.21
#